data_AF-A6GIE6-F1
#
_entry.id   AF-A6GIE6-F1
#
_cell.length_a   1.000
_cell.length_b   1.000
_cell.length_c   1.000
_cell.angle_alpha   90.00
_cell.angle_beta   90.00
_cell.angle_gamma   90.00
#
_symmetry.space_group_name_H-M   'P 1'
#
loop_
_entity.id
_entity.type
_entity.pdbx_description
1 polymer ?
#
loop_
_entity_poly.entity_id
_entity_poly.type
_entity_poly.pdbx_seq_one_letter_code
_entity_poly.pdbx_strand_id
1 'polypeptide(L)'
;MLINRVKSSLFASAMLFAGASLLTGCPQGDVGAPCNHGSVEPPSSKLVTFPALSCSDLLCVYGEEPTVPNGGCSTNDDCDNMAGEVGVFECANSTCRLSLDYVLERSMCSKTCTSDADCNNSSLNNRPAVDDEETACESGFSCTVLQRLGQFCCQKLCVCNDDLNSLENLEEQCQPGGEFYEDCLDDEMTEAG
;
A
#
# COMPACT_ATOMS: atom_id res chain seq x y z
N MET A 1 24.37 -65.30 -36.15
CA MET A 1 23.71 -64.38 -37.10
C MET A 1 22.24 -64.29 -36.67
N LEU A 2 21.78 -63.21 -36.03
CA LEU A 2 21.18 -62.00 -36.66
C LEU A 2 19.95 -62.43 -37.52
N ILE A 3 18.68 -62.09 -37.22
CA ILE A 3 18.07 -60.77 -37.04
C ILE A 3 16.65 -60.84 -36.40
N ASN A 4 16.35 -59.83 -35.58
CA ASN A 4 15.05 -59.38 -35.05
C ASN A 4 13.86 -59.39 -36.02
N ARG A 5 12.63 -59.62 -35.49
CA ARG A 5 11.43 -58.88 -35.92
C ARG A 5 10.52 -58.52 -34.75
N VAL A 6 10.48 -57.21 -34.51
CA VAL A 6 9.58 -56.44 -33.65
C VAL A 6 8.20 -56.38 -34.29
N LYS A 7 7.12 -56.57 -33.52
CA LYS A 7 5.83 -55.89 -33.75
C LYS A 7 5.14 -55.59 -32.42
N SER A 8 5.25 -54.31 -32.05
CA SER A 8 4.56 -53.65 -30.94
C SER A 8 3.04 -53.73 -31.10
N SER A 9 2.34 -54.10 -30.03
CA SER A 9 0.92 -53.80 -29.87
C SER A 9 0.79 -52.58 -28.96
N LEU A 10 0.33 -51.48 -29.55
CA LEU A 10 -0.13 -50.29 -28.86
C LEU A 10 -1.43 -50.61 -28.14
N PHE A 11 -1.42 -50.60 -26.80
CA PHE A 11 -2.63 -50.39 -26.01
C PHE A 11 -2.43 -49.12 -25.19
N ALA A 12 -3.26 -48.13 -25.54
CA ALA A 12 -3.46 -46.92 -24.77
C ALA A 12 -4.03 -47.29 -23.40
N SER A 13 -3.42 -46.75 -22.34
CA SER A 13 -4.05 -46.71 -21.02
C SER A 13 -3.99 -45.30 -20.47
N ALA A 14 -5.15 -44.93 -19.93
CA ALA A 14 -5.59 -43.62 -19.55
C ALA A 14 -4.80 -42.98 -18.42
N MET A 15 -4.82 -41.65 -18.45
CA MET A 15 -4.41 -40.71 -17.41
C MET A 15 -5.01 -41.06 -16.04
N LEU A 16 -4.20 -40.92 -14.98
CA LEU A 16 -4.70 -40.54 -13.66
C LEU A 16 -3.90 -39.34 -13.16
N PHE A 17 -4.66 -38.28 -12.92
CA PHE A 17 -4.30 -36.96 -12.46
C PHE A 17 -3.52 -37.00 -11.14
N ALA A 18 -2.35 -36.37 -11.13
CA ALA A 18 -1.79 -35.71 -9.95
C ALA A 18 -1.04 -34.45 -10.41
N GLY A 19 -1.72 -33.64 -11.22
CA GLY A 19 -1.32 -32.25 -11.42
C GLY A 19 -1.68 -31.49 -10.16
N ALA A 20 -0.83 -31.57 -9.14
CA ALA A 20 -0.79 -30.57 -8.09
C ALA A 20 -0.34 -29.28 -8.78
N SER A 21 -1.30 -28.55 -9.34
CA SER A 21 -1.16 -27.13 -9.62
C SER A 21 -0.86 -26.48 -8.28
N LEU A 22 0.42 -26.36 -7.97
CA LEU A 22 0.87 -25.36 -7.03
C LEU A 22 0.36 -24.06 -7.62
N LEU A 23 -0.76 -23.58 -7.09
CA LEU A 23 -1.10 -22.17 -7.08
C LEU A 23 0.02 -21.51 -6.27
N THR A 24 1.20 -21.37 -6.86
CA THR A 24 2.16 -20.37 -6.44
C THR A 24 1.47 -19.06 -6.81
N GLY A 25 0.60 -18.58 -5.92
CA GLY A 25 0.16 -17.19 -5.96
C GLY A 25 1.44 -16.40 -5.95
N CYS A 26 1.78 -15.79 -7.09
CA CYS A 26 2.90 -14.89 -7.18
C CYS A 26 2.56 -13.71 -6.28
N PRO A 27 3.27 -13.46 -5.15
CA PRO A 27 3.19 -12.15 -4.56
C PRO A 27 3.87 -11.20 -5.54
N GLN A 28 3.06 -10.38 -6.22
CA GLN A 28 3.55 -9.28 -7.03
C GLN A 28 3.80 -8.14 -6.04
N GLY A 29 5.06 -7.88 -5.72
CA GLY A 29 5.40 -6.72 -4.91
C GLY A 29 5.16 -5.48 -5.76
N ASP A 30 4.04 -4.80 -5.56
CA ASP A 30 3.73 -3.52 -6.19
C ASP A 30 3.84 -2.36 -5.19
N VAL A 31 4.67 -2.54 -4.15
CA VAL A 31 4.97 -1.47 -3.20
C VAL A 31 5.48 -0.27 -3.99
N GLY A 32 4.79 0.85 -3.84
CA GLY A 32 5.08 2.10 -4.54
C GLY A 32 4.30 2.34 -5.83
N ALA A 33 3.45 1.40 -6.27
CA ALA A 33 2.69 1.58 -7.50
C ALA A 33 1.57 2.58 -7.26
N PRO A 34 1.28 3.51 -8.17
CA PRO A 34 0.18 4.45 -7.99
C PRO A 34 -1.14 3.70 -7.84
N CYS A 35 -1.95 4.12 -6.87
CA CYS A 35 -3.23 3.49 -6.59
C CYS A 35 -4.32 4.53 -6.33
N ASN A 36 -5.57 4.12 -6.54
CA ASN A 36 -6.73 4.94 -6.26
C ASN A 36 -7.51 4.34 -5.08
N HIS A 37 -7.71 5.12 -4.04
CA HIS A 37 -8.45 4.73 -2.83
C HIS A 37 -9.99 4.71 -3.03
N GLY A 38 -10.48 5.01 -4.24
CA GLY A 38 -11.89 4.94 -4.63
C GLY A 38 -12.78 6.06 -4.10
N SER A 39 -12.21 7.07 -3.42
CA SER A 39 -12.94 8.23 -2.89
C SER A 39 -12.91 9.38 -3.89
N VAL A 40 -14.01 10.13 -3.94
CA VAL A 40 -14.14 11.40 -4.67
C VAL A 40 -13.84 12.62 -3.80
N GLU A 41 -13.60 12.38 -2.50
CA GLU A 41 -13.19 13.40 -1.54
C GLU A 41 -11.79 13.08 -1.01
N PRO A 42 -10.89 14.07 -0.98
CA PRO A 42 -9.56 13.90 -0.43
C PRO A 42 -9.65 13.69 1.09
N PRO A 43 -8.89 12.74 1.66
CA PRO A 43 -8.81 12.58 3.11
C PRO A 43 -8.17 13.82 3.74
N SER A 44 -8.52 14.12 4.99
CA SER A 44 -7.89 15.20 5.76
C SER A 44 -6.62 14.76 6.50
N SER A 45 -6.23 13.49 6.36
CA SER A 45 -5.14 12.85 7.10
C SER A 45 -4.63 11.62 6.34
N LYS A 46 -3.64 10.93 6.92
CA LYS A 46 -3.20 9.60 6.49
C LYS A 46 -4.38 8.68 6.25
N LEU A 47 -4.30 7.88 5.18
CA LEU A 47 -5.36 6.99 4.76
C LEU A 47 -4.77 5.64 4.34
N VAL A 48 -5.38 4.56 4.82
CA VAL A 48 -5.16 3.21 4.29
C VAL A 48 -6.50 2.65 3.85
N THR A 49 -6.62 2.27 2.58
CA THR A 49 -7.83 1.67 2.03
C THR A 49 -7.64 0.22 1.66
N PHE A 50 -8.70 -0.55 1.92
CA PHE A 50 -8.82 -1.95 1.55
C PHE A 50 -10.30 -2.26 1.26
N PRO A 51 -10.63 -3.04 0.22
CA PRO A 51 -9.72 -3.62 -0.76
C PRO A 51 -9.38 -2.65 -1.90
N ALA A 52 -8.09 -2.40 -2.15
CA ALA A 52 -7.60 -1.67 -3.31
C ALA A 52 -7.27 -2.64 -4.45
N LEU A 53 -8.22 -2.90 -5.34
CA LEU A 53 -8.10 -3.94 -6.39
C LEU A 53 -6.93 -3.74 -7.37
N SER A 54 -6.35 -2.54 -7.42
CA SER A 54 -5.14 -2.26 -8.21
C SER A 54 -3.86 -2.76 -7.55
N CYS A 55 -3.90 -3.05 -6.25
CA CYS A 55 -2.77 -3.47 -5.44
C CYS A 55 -2.82 -4.97 -5.17
N SER A 56 -1.65 -5.60 -5.09
CA SER A 56 -1.51 -7.05 -4.99
C SER A 56 -1.91 -7.56 -3.62
N ASP A 57 -1.55 -6.82 -2.57
CA ASP A 57 -2.01 -7.05 -1.21
C ASP A 57 -3.29 -6.26 -0.88
N LEU A 58 -3.92 -5.65 -1.90
CA LEU A 58 -5.15 -4.87 -1.81
C LEU A 58 -5.07 -3.66 -0.87
N LEU A 59 -3.86 -3.15 -0.61
CA LEU A 59 -3.62 -2.00 0.25
C LEU A 59 -3.18 -0.80 -0.57
N CYS A 60 -3.92 0.29 -0.46
CA CYS A 60 -3.56 1.59 -1.03
C CYS A 60 -3.40 2.61 0.10
N VAL A 61 -2.23 3.23 0.16
CA VAL A 61 -1.78 4.08 1.27
C VAL A 61 -1.52 5.51 0.78
N TYR A 62 -2.04 6.49 1.51
CA TYR A 62 -1.63 7.88 1.47
C TYR A 62 -0.98 8.23 2.81
N GLY A 63 0.32 8.52 2.79
CA GLY A 63 1.16 8.61 3.99
C GLY A 63 1.28 10.01 4.61
N GLU A 64 0.84 11.04 3.91
CA GLU A 64 1.06 12.42 4.33
C GLU A 64 -0.09 12.99 5.18
N GLU A 65 0.23 14.03 5.94
CA GLU A 65 -0.71 14.76 6.78
C GLU A 65 -0.42 16.27 6.71
N PRO A 66 -0.64 16.89 5.55
CA PRO A 66 -0.34 18.31 5.36
C PRO A 66 -1.29 19.17 6.19
N THR A 67 -0.77 20.26 6.75
CA THR A 67 -1.59 21.22 7.51
C THR A 67 -2.32 22.15 6.55
N VAL A 68 -3.64 21.99 6.46
CA VAL A 68 -4.49 22.84 5.62
C VAL A 68 -4.41 24.30 6.10
N PRO A 69 -4.13 25.26 5.21
CA PRO A 69 -4.06 26.67 5.60
C PRO A 69 -5.42 27.19 6.05
N ASN A 70 -5.43 27.93 7.16
CA ASN A 70 -6.63 28.55 7.70
C ASN A 70 -6.89 29.88 6.96
N GLY A 71 -7.81 29.87 5.99
CA GLY A 71 -8.18 31.07 5.24
C GLY A 71 -9.31 30.82 4.25
N GLY A 72 -9.98 31.90 3.85
CA GLY A 72 -10.91 31.87 2.72
C GLY A 72 -10.14 31.98 1.41
N CYS A 73 -10.60 31.30 0.36
CA CYS A 73 -9.93 31.26 -0.94
C CYS A 73 -10.90 31.57 -2.09
N SER A 74 -10.35 31.96 -3.24
CA SER A 74 -11.05 32.08 -4.52
C SER A 74 -10.45 31.15 -5.59
N THR A 75 -9.16 30.84 -5.50
CA THR A 75 -8.44 29.93 -6.41
C THR A 75 -7.57 28.95 -5.64
N ASN A 76 -7.11 27.87 -6.30
CA ASN A 76 -6.15 26.93 -5.72
C ASN A 76 -4.84 27.64 -5.35
N ASP A 77 -4.37 28.56 -6.21
CA ASP A 77 -3.20 29.39 -5.95
C ASP A 77 -3.30 30.15 -4.62
N ASP A 78 -4.49 30.59 -4.19
CA ASP A 78 -4.64 31.27 -2.90
C ASP A 78 -4.26 30.33 -1.73
N CYS A 79 -4.70 29.07 -1.79
CA CYS A 79 -4.42 28.06 -0.77
C CYS A 79 -2.96 27.64 -0.77
N ASP A 80 -2.43 27.36 -1.96
CA ASP A 80 -1.03 27.00 -2.19
C ASP A 80 -0.08 28.09 -1.68
N ASN A 81 -0.33 29.36 -2.03
CA ASN A 81 0.46 30.49 -1.55
C ASN A 81 0.38 30.70 -0.03
N MET A 82 -0.76 30.40 0.60
CA MET A 82 -0.90 30.49 2.06
C MET A 82 -0.10 29.40 2.80
N ALA A 83 -0.04 28.20 2.22
CA ALA A 83 0.74 27.09 2.77
C ALA A 83 2.22 27.17 2.42
N GLY A 84 2.59 27.91 1.36
CA GLY A 84 3.94 27.90 0.81
C GLY A 84 4.26 26.67 -0.02
N GLU A 85 3.22 25.99 -0.52
CA GLU A 85 3.29 24.77 -1.32
C GLU A 85 2.68 25.02 -2.70
N VAL A 86 2.93 24.15 -3.69
CA VAL A 86 2.35 24.28 -5.05
C VAL A 86 1.69 22.98 -5.46
N GLY A 87 0.41 23.04 -5.83
CA GLY A 87 -0.38 21.89 -6.30
C GLY A 87 -0.88 20.98 -5.18
N VAL A 88 -0.61 21.31 -3.91
CA VAL A 88 -0.99 20.49 -2.75
C VAL A 88 -2.42 20.78 -2.33
N PHE A 89 -2.86 22.04 -2.40
CA PHE A 89 -4.16 22.45 -1.90
C PHE A 89 -5.07 22.94 -3.02
N GLU A 90 -6.38 22.78 -2.81
CA GLU A 90 -7.41 23.31 -3.70
C GLU A 90 -8.42 24.17 -2.94
N CYS A 91 -9.02 25.11 -3.67
CA CYS A 91 -10.09 25.94 -3.14
C CYS A 91 -11.46 25.34 -3.48
N ALA A 92 -12.15 24.83 -2.45
CA ALA A 92 -13.49 24.28 -2.59
C ALA A 92 -14.46 25.01 -1.67
N ASN A 93 -15.56 25.54 -2.22
CA ASN A 93 -16.57 26.29 -1.46
C ASN A 93 -15.97 27.42 -0.61
N SER A 94 -15.02 28.17 -1.18
CA SER A 94 -14.29 29.26 -0.51
C SER A 94 -13.49 28.83 0.73
N THR A 95 -13.19 27.54 0.87
CA THR A 95 -12.36 26.99 1.94
C THR A 95 -11.23 26.18 1.32
N CYS A 96 -10.01 26.33 1.86
CA CYS A 96 -8.90 25.50 1.44
C CYS A 96 -9.07 24.08 1.96
N ARG A 97 -8.75 23.11 1.10
CA ARG A 97 -8.65 21.69 1.47
C ARG A 97 -7.51 21.06 0.69
N LEU A 98 -7.13 19.85 1.08
CA LEU A 98 -6.16 19.05 0.33
C LEU A 98 -6.68 18.78 -1.10
N SER A 99 -5.80 18.83 -2.10
CA SER A 99 -6.15 18.50 -3.49
C SER A 99 -6.35 17.00 -3.65
N LEU A 100 -7.42 16.59 -4.33
CA LEU A 100 -7.64 15.18 -4.66
C LEU A 100 -6.57 14.66 -5.64
N ASP A 101 -6.17 15.48 -6.61
CA ASP A 101 -5.14 15.10 -7.58
C ASP A 101 -3.80 14.85 -6.87
N TYR A 102 -3.47 15.69 -5.90
CA TYR A 102 -2.29 15.52 -5.05
C TYR A 102 -2.34 14.20 -4.26
N VAL A 103 -3.48 13.92 -3.62
CA VAL A 103 -3.67 12.66 -2.87
C VAL A 103 -3.50 11.45 -3.78
N LEU A 104 -4.07 11.47 -4.98
CA LEU A 104 -3.97 10.37 -5.92
C LEU A 104 -2.54 10.18 -6.45
N GLU A 105 -1.80 11.26 -6.69
CA GLU A 105 -0.39 11.21 -7.09
C GLU A 105 0.51 10.65 -5.99
N ARG A 106 0.19 10.94 -4.73
CA ARG A 106 0.92 10.45 -3.55
C ARG A 106 0.38 9.13 -2.99
N SER A 107 -0.69 8.56 -3.58
CA SER A 107 -1.29 7.31 -3.11
C SER A 107 -0.60 6.11 -3.74
N MET A 108 -0.09 5.21 -2.90
CA MET A 108 0.75 4.10 -3.35
C MET A 108 0.29 2.76 -2.81
N CYS A 109 0.41 1.72 -3.64
CA CYS A 109 0.23 0.35 -3.21
C CYS A 109 1.25 0.03 -2.12
N SER A 110 0.79 -0.69 -1.10
CA SER A 110 1.56 -1.07 0.06
C SER A 110 1.31 -2.54 0.40
N LYS A 111 1.99 -3.02 1.43
CA LYS A 111 1.81 -4.35 2.00
C LYS A 111 2.19 -4.38 3.46
N THR A 112 1.70 -5.39 4.17
CA THR A 112 2.20 -5.71 5.52
C THR A 112 3.64 -6.20 5.45
N CYS A 113 4.44 -5.85 6.46
CA CYS A 113 5.85 -6.17 6.50
C CYS A 113 6.31 -6.52 7.93
N THR A 114 7.45 -7.21 8.03
CA THR A 114 8.14 -7.47 9.31
C THR A 114 9.45 -6.68 9.40
N SER A 115 10.06 -6.36 8.27
CA SER A 115 11.31 -5.61 8.17
C SER A 115 11.38 -4.77 6.89
N ASP A 116 12.25 -3.76 6.86
CA ASP A 116 12.49 -2.93 5.67
C ASP A 116 12.87 -3.76 4.43
N ALA A 117 13.51 -4.92 4.64
CA ALA A 117 13.86 -5.84 3.55
C ALA A 117 12.62 -6.37 2.81
N ASP A 118 11.47 -6.44 3.47
CA ASP A 118 10.22 -6.86 2.85
C ASP A 118 9.70 -5.79 1.88
N CYS A 119 10.01 -4.51 2.13
CA CYS A 119 9.59 -3.38 1.30
C CYS A 119 10.47 -3.16 0.08
N ASN A 120 11.64 -3.81 0.03
CA ASN A 120 12.49 -3.81 -1.14
C ASN A 120 11.93 -4.80 -2.17
N ASN A 121 11.43 -4.29 -3.30
CA ASN A 121 10.91 -5.09 -4.41
C ASN A 121 12.02 -5.86 -5.21
N SER A 122 13.05 -6.37 -4.51
CA SER A 122 14.33 -6.81 -5.09
C SER A 122 14.52 -8.34 -5.21
N SER A 123 13.57 -9.15 -4.74
CA SER A 123 13.66 -10.63 -4.80
C SER A 123 13.01 -11.18 -6.06
N LEU A 124 13.61 -12.15 -6.75
CA LEU A 124 13.06 -12.77 -7.99
C LEU A 124 11.67 -13.44 -7.86
N ASN A 125 11.17 -13.64 -6.63
CA ASN A 125 9.80 -14.07 -6.35
C ASN A 125 8.81 -12.90 -6.17
N ASN A 126 9.30 -11.66 -6.18
CA ASN A 126 8.60 -10.38 -6.30
C ASN A 126 9.05 -9.72 -7.62
N ARG A 127 8.21 -9.65 -8.64
CA ARG A 127 8.54 -8.95 -9.90
C ARG A 127 7.49 -7.89 -10.22
N PRO A 128 7.88 -6.77 -10.86
CA PRO A 128 9.09 -5.99 -10.66
C PRO A 128 8.87 -5.02 -9.49
N ALA A 129 9.94 -4.50 -8.90
CA ALA A 129 9.83 -3.16 -8.35
C ALA A 129 9.12 -2.30 -9.37
N VAL A 130 8.07 -1.60 -8.95
CA VAL A 130 7.67 -0.37 -9.62
C VAL A 130 8.98 0.34 -9.92
N ASP A 131 9.27 0.56 -11.21
CA ASP A 131 10.55 1.15 -11.57
C ASP A 131 10.72 2.43 -10.73
N ASP A 132 11.94 2.81 -10.34
CA ASP A 132 12.15 3.99 -9.49
C ASP A 132 11.51 5.27 -10.12
N GLU A 133 11.23 5.23 -11.42
CA GLU A 133 10.56 6.26 -12.23
C GLU A 133 9.01 6.20 -12.19
N GLU A 134 8.43 5.08 -11.75
CA GLU A 134 6.98 4.84 -11.63
C GLU A 134 6.45 5.05 -10.20
N THR A 135 7.35 5.23 -9.23
CA THR A 135 7.05 5.54 -7.83
C THR A 135 7.23 7.04 -7.57
N ALA A 136 6.28 7.66 -6.87
CA ALA A 136 6.43 9.04 -6.36
C ALA A 136 7.38 9.13 -5.15
N CYS A 137 7.90 7.99 -4.68
CA CYS A 137 8.76 7.88 -3.52
C CYS A 137 10.24 7.86 -3.94
N GLU A 138 10.99 8.89 -3.57
CA GLU A 138 12.39 9.06 -3.95
C GLU A 138 13.35 8.44 -2.92
N SER A 139 12.97 8.43 -1.63
CA SER A 139 13.82 7.94 -0.54
C SER A 139 13.60 6.48 -0.17
N GLY A 140 12.81 5.75 -0.95
CA GLY A 140 12.50 4.33 -0.76
C GLY A 140 11.46 4.06 0.32
N PHE A 141 11.27 2.79 0.67
CA PHE A 141 10.21 2.36 1.60
C PHE A 141 10.77 1.76 2.88
N SER A 142 10.15 2.10 4.01
CA SER A 142 10.43 1.50 5.31
C SER A 142 9.22 0.75 5.86
N CYS A 143 9.51 -0.26 6.66
CA CYS A 143 8.52 -1.08 7.32
C CYS A 143 8.16 -0.49 8.68
N THR A 144 7.12 0.32 8.72
CA THR A 144 6.71 1.06 9.92
C THR A 144 5.20 1.10 10.11
N VAL A 145 4.75 1.59 11.25
CA VAL A 145 3.32 1.80 11.53
C VAL A 145 2.90 3.14 10.93
N LEU A 146 1.76 3.16 10.24
CA LEU A 146 1.23 4.39 9.65
C LEU A 146 0.10 5.04 10.46
N GLN A 147 -0.77 4.24 11.09
CA GLN A 147 -1.95 4.74 11.81
C GLN A 147 -2.25 3.99 13.10
N ARG A 148 -2.99 4.67 13.99
CA ARG A 148 -3.37 4.24 15.35
C ARG A 148 -4.79 3.69 15.46
N LEU A 149 -5.55 3.66 14.38
CA LEU A 149 -6.99 3.36 14.40
C LEU A 149 -7.39 2.56 13.16
N GLY A 150 -8.49 1.83 13.26
CA GLY A 150 -9.07 1.04 12.18
C GLY A 150 -8.36 -0.28 11.92
N GLN A 151 -8.70 -0.97 10.83
CA GLN A 151 -8.27 -2.35 10.57
C GLN A 151 -6.74 -2.57 10.48
N PHE A 152 -5.95 -1.51 10.33
CA PHE A 152 -4.48 -1.56 10.29
C PHE A 152 -3.82 -0.91 11.52
N CYS A 153 -4.56 -0.82 12.62
CA CYS A 153 -4.09 -0.30 13.91
C CYS A 153 -2.79 -0.99 14.33
N CYS A 154 -1.71 -0.23 14.52
CA CYS A 154 -0.38 -0.73 14.89
C CYS A 154 0.20 -1.82 13.96
N GLN A 155 -0.37 -2.02 12.77
CA GLN A 155 0.21 -2.92 11.78
C GLN A 155 1.33 -2.23 11.02
N LYS A 156 2.43 -2.97 10.83
CA LYS A 156 3.56 -2.50 10.03
C LYS A 156 3.25 -2.65 8.55
N LEU A 157 3.37 -1.55 7.83
CA LEU A 157 3.16 -1.45 6.40
C LEU A 157 4.43 -0.90 5.74
N CYS A 158 4.59 -1.18 4.45
CA CYS A 158 5.61 -0.51 3.64
C CYS A 158 5.15 0.92 3.32
N VAL A 159 5.80 1.91 3.92
CA VAL A 159 5.46 3.33 3.78
C VAL A 159 6.61 4.06 3.11
N CYS A 160 6.28 5.02 2.23
CA CYS A 160 7.28 5.86 1.58
C CYS A 160 8.02 6.72 2.61
N ASN A 161 9.35 6.72 2.53
CA ASN A 161 10.21 7.47 3.44
C ASN A 161 10.02 8.99 3.35
N ASP A 162 9.56 9.51 2.20
CA ASP A 162 9.25 10.94 2.01
C ASP A 162 8.06 11.40 2.88
N ASP A 163 7.19 10.46 3.26
CA ASP A 163 5.96 10.72 4.02
C ASP A 163 6.16 10.60 5.55
N LEU A 164 7.32 10.11 6.00
CA LEU A 164 7.55 9.68 7.39
C LEU A 164 7.82 10.81 8.39
N ASN A 165 7.85 12.06 7.94
CA ASN A 165 8.31 13.23 8.72
C ASN A 165 7.53 13.48 10.04
N SER A 166 6.45 12.73 10.30
CA SER A 166 5.59 12.81 11.48
C SER A 166 5.44 11.50 12.28
N LEU A 167 6.13 10.41 11.91
CA LEU A 167 5.90 9.08 12.50
C LEU A 167 6.80 8.71 13.68
N GLU A 168 7.75 9.57 14.08
CA GLU A 168 8.82 9.25 15.03
C GLU A 168 8.39 8.80 16.44
N ASN A 169 7.10 8.88 16.80
CA ASN A 169 6.60 8.36 18.08
C ASN A 169 5.58 7.22 17.92
N LEU A 170 5.14 6.93 16.69
CA LEU A 170 4.02 6.02 16.47
C LEU A 170 4.39 4.56 16.74
N GLU A 171 5.59 4.16 16.33
CA GLU A 171 6.07 2.79 16.49
C GLU A 171 6.30 2.43 17.96
N GLU A 172 6.83 3.34 18.77
CA GLU A 172 7.02 3.14 20.21
C GLU A 172 5.68 2.97 20.93
N GLN A 173 4.69 3.80 20.58
CA GLN A 173 3.36 3.75 21.21
C GLN A 173 2.53 2.53 20.80
N CYS A 174 2.94 1.83 19.74
CA CYS A 174 2.37 0.58 19.26
C CYS A 174 3.08 -0.69 19.80
N GLN A 175 4.05 -0.55 20.71
CA GLN A 175 4.65 -1.70 21.39
C GLN A 175 3.77 -2.17 22.56
N PRO A 176 3.90 -3.45 23.01
CA PRO A 176 3.19 -3.94 24.19
C PRO A 176 3.42 -3.04 25.42
N GLY A 177 2.33 -2.48 25.96
CA GLY A 177 2.35 -1.52 27.07
C GLY A 177 2.50 -0.05 26.65
N GLY A 178 2.53 0.24 25.35
CA GLY A 178 2.37 1.58 24.79
C GLY A 178 0.93 2.06 24.84
N GLU A 179 0.74 3.38 24.88
CA GLU A 179 -0.56 4.04 25.06
C GLU A 179 -1.61 3.61 24.02
N PHE A 180 -1.21 3.32 22.78
CA PHE A 180 -2.14 2.95 21.70
C PHE A 180 -2.23 1.46 21.44
N TYR A 181 -1.37 0.65 22.04
CA TYR A 181 -1.41 -0.79 21.84
C TYR A 181 -2.68 -1.42 22.42
N GLU A 182 -3.15 -0.92 23.57
CA GLU A 182 -4.39 -1.41 24.19
C GLU A 182 -5.64 -0.97 23.40
N ASP A 183 -5.67 0.27 22.91
CA ASP A 183 -6.76 0.78 22.07
C ASP A 183 -6.95 -0.07 20.79
N CYS A 184 -5.84 -0.52 20.18
CA CYS A 184 -5.90 -1.41 19.00
C CYS A 184 -6.46 -2.81 19.30
N LEU A 185 -6.30 -3.33 20.53
CA LEU A 185 -6.79 -4.66 20.90
C LEU A 185 -8.29 -4.67 21.19
N ASP A 186 -8.83 -3.54 21.68
CA ASP A 186 -10.24 -3.41 22.01
C ASP A 186 -11.13 -3.22 20.77
N ASP A 187 -10.61 -2.61 19.69
CA ASP A 187 -11.32 -2.44 18.42
C ASP A 187 -11.61 -3.79 17.72
N GLU A 188 -10.74 -4.80 17.84
CA GLU A 188 -10.99 -6.16 17.30
C GLU A 188 -12.21 -6.84 17.96
N MET A 189 -12.61 -6.44 19.17
CA MET A 189 -13.75 -7.05 19.88
C MET A 189 -15.11 -6.41 19.57
N THR A 190 -15.15 -5.25 18.91
CA THR A 190 -16.42 -4.55 18.61
C THR A 190 -16.95 -4.79 17.20
N GLU A 191 -16.14 -5.26 16.24
CA GLU A 191 -16.61 -5.68 14.91
C GLU A 191 -17.11 -7.14 14.84
N ALA A 192 -17.05 -7.89 15.93
CA ALA A 192 -17.58 -9.25 16.04
C ALA A 192 -19.05 -9.34 16.54
N GLY A 193 -19.77 -8.21 16.58
CA GLY A 193 -21.14 -8.08 17.11
C GLY A 193 -22.25 -8.00 16.07
#